data_AF-A0A5N6L967-F1
#
_entry.id   AF-A0A5N6L967-F1
#
_cell.length_a   1.000
_cell.length_b   1.000
_cell.length_c   1.000
_cell.angle_alpha   90.00
_cell.angle_beta   90.00
_cell.angle_gamma   90.00
#
_symmetry.space_group_name_H-M   'P 1'
#
loop_
_entity.id
_entity.type
_entity.pdbx_description
1 polymer ?
#
loop_
_entity_poly.entity_id
_entity_poly.type
_entity_poly.pdbx_seq_one_letter_code
_entity_poly.pdbx_strand_id
1 'polypeptide(L)'
;MRVQILSMLIENTTTKTIRMSFDGLYLGRMDTLLSLLDKRFPELNLTSASCEEVTMVQSSLVLGEPQYTSSTPTAMLANRTGIVRPWNSKQKSDYVRTPIPKSGLRKIWKKMFENDMTEMLMMYTFGGKMEEYADTALPYPHRAGVLYQVLKDVGFRDQTSDTTPVSLKRIEWLRSLEKLLEPYVSKNPREAYLNYNDLDLGVESDTYAEASVWGERYWKRANFKRLIRIKARVDPDNFFRHPQSIPIFSTSVSDM
;
A
#
# COMPACT_ATOMS: atom_id res chain seq x y z
N MET A 1 1.63 -4.60 -12.50
CA MET A 1 2.86 -5.16 -11.90
C MET A 1 2.94 -4.69 -10.47
N ARG A 2 3.44 -5.50 -9.55
CA ARG A 2 3.84 -5.05 -8.21
C ARG A 2 5.35 -5.17 -8.07
N VAL A 3 5.94 -4.30 -7.26
CA VAL A 3 7.37 -4.35 -6.94
C VAL A 3 7.53 -4.44 -5.44
N GLN A 4 8.13 -5.54 -4.97
CA GLN A 4 8.50 -5.70 -3.57
C GLN A 4 9.95 -5.30 -3.38
N ILE A 5 10.22 -4.45 -2.40
CA ILE A 5 11.55 -3.93 -2.09
C ILE A 5 11.85 -4.21 -0.62
N LEU A 6 12.98 -4.86 -0.36
CA LEU A 6 13.48 -5.19 0.97
C LEU A 6 14.99 -4.97 1.04
N SER A 7 15.52 -4.70 2.23
CA SER A 7 16.97 -4.82 2.43
C SER A 7 17.35 -6.26 2.81
N MET A 8 18.55 -6.68 2.39
CA MET A 8 19.11 -7.98 2.73
C MET A 8 20.63 -7.89 2.82
N LEU A 9 21.26 -8.88 3.46
CA LEU A 9 22.71 -9.03 3.44
C LEU A 9 23.17 -9.60 2.10
N ILE A 10 24.30 -9.10 1.59
CA ILE A 10 25.04 -9.77 0.52
C ILE A 10 25.65 -11.04 1.14
N GLU A 11 25.50 -12.17 0.46
CA GLU A 11 25.99 -13.48 0.93
C GLU A 11 27.45 -13.41 1.39
N ASN A 12 27.74 -14.01 2.54
CA ASN A 12 29.06 -14.04 3.17
C ASN A 12 29.65 -12.66 3.52
N THR A 13 28.81 -11.63 3.68
CA THR A 13 29.25 -10.29 4.12
C THR A 13 28.33 -9.71 5.20
N THR A 14 28.76 -8.62 5.83
CA THR A 14 27.93 -7.77 6.70
C THR A 14 27.32 -6.58 5.95
N THR A 15 27.50 -6.50 4.63
CA THR A 15 27.04 -5.38 3.82
C THR A 15 25.59 -5.59 3.41
N LYS A 16 24.74 -4.58 3.65
CA LYS A 16 23.35 -4.58 3.20
C LYS A 16 23.24 -4.12 1.75
N THR A 17 22.32 -4.72 1.01
CA THR A 17 21.87 -4.32 -0.32
C THR A 17 20.35 -4.26 -0.37
N ILE A 18 19.81 -3.71 -1.47
CA ILE A 18 18.38 -3.71 -1.75
C ILE A 18 18.07 -4.81 -2.76
N ARG A 19 17.09 -5.64 -2.43
CA ARG A 19 16.48 -6.58 -3.38
C ARG A 19 15.15 -6.01 -3.85
N MET A 20 14.94 -6.04 -5.16
CA MET A 20 13.68 -5.68 -5.80
C MET A 20 13.15 -6.91 -6.55
N SER A 21 11.95 -7.35 -6.19
CA SER A 21 11.22 -8.42 -6.90
C SER A 21 10.09 -7.80 -7.70
N PHE A 22 9.99 -8.15 -8.98
CA PHE A 22 8.95 -7.66 -9.89
C PHE A 22 7.98 -8.80 -10.20
N ASP A 23 6.74 -8.69 -9.73
CA ASP A 23 5.69 -9.67 -10.02
C ASP A 23 4.63 -9.06 -10.93
N GLY A 24 4.22 -9.79 -11.96
CA GLY A 24 3.29 -9.31 -12.97
C GLY A 24 2.22 -10.34 -13.31
N LEU A 25 1.04 -9.84 -13.68
CA LEU A 25 0.02 -10.59 -14.39
C LEU A 25 -0.16 -9.94 -15.74
N TYR A 26 -0.12 -10.73 -16.80
CA TYR A 26 -0.39 -10.28 -18.16
C TYR A 26 -1.55 -11.10 -18.72
N LEU A 27 -2.58 -10.41 -19.20
CA LEU A 27 -3.78 -11.03 -19.76
C LEU A 27 -3.56 -11.32 -21.25
N GLY A 28 -2.73 -12.31 -21.53
CA GLY A 28 -2.35 -12.70 -22.88
C GLY A 28 -1.34 -13.84 -22.89
N ARG A 29 -0.76 -14.10 -24.05
CA ARG A 29 0.23 -15.17 -24.26
C ARG A 29 1.64 -14.68 -23.94
N MET A 30 2.51 -15.58 -23.52
CA MET A 30 3.89 -15.26 -23.08
C MET A 30 4.71 -14.55 -24.16
N ASP A 31 4.61 -14.97 -25.42
CA ASP A 31 5.30 -14.34 -26.56
C ASP A 31 4.92 -12.87 -26.74
N THR A 32 3.63 -12.55 -26.59
CA THR A 32 3.14 -11.16 -26.67
C THR A 32 3.58 -10.31 -25.47
N LEU A 33 3.71 -10.91 -24.28
CA LEU A 33 4.29 -10.25 -23.11
C LEU A 33 5.76 -9.91 -23.32
N LEU A 34 6.57 -10.89 -23.75
CA LEU A 34 8.01 -10.72 -23.96
C LEU A 34 8.26 -9.62 -25.00
N SER A 35 7.57 -9.68 -26.15
CA SER A 35 7.67 -8.65 -27.19
C SER A 35 7.28 -7.25 -26.68
N LEU A 36 6.25 -7.16 -25.83
CA LEU A 36 5.83 -5.89 -25.25
C LEU A 36 6.90 -5.31 -24.31
N LEU A 37 7.45 -6.14 -23.43
CA LEU A 37 8.44 -5.69 -22.44
C LEU A 37 9.80 -5.38 -23.07
N ASP A 38 10.23 -6.12 -24.09
CA ASP A 38 11.43 -5.78 -24.86
C ASP A 38 11.33 -4.37 -25.48
N LYS A 39 10.12 -3.95 -25.86
CA LYS A 39 9.87 -2.62 -26.44
C LYS A 39 9.66 -1.53 -25.39
N ARG A 40 9.02 -1.84 -24.27
CA ARG A 40 8.51 -0.83 -23.32
C ARG A 40 9.27 -0.77 -22.00
N PHE A 41 9.95 -1.84 -21.63
CA PHE A 41 10.73 -1.94 -20.40
C PHE A 41 11.90 -2.93 -20.54
N PRO A 42 12.80 -2.71 -21.51
CA PRO A 42 13.92 -3.62 -21.79
C PRO A 42 14.89 -3.77 -20.61
N GLU A 43 14.95 -2.79 -19.71
CA GLU A 43 15.82 -2.82 -18.53
C GLU A 43 15.46 -3.94 -17.54
N LEU A 44 14.23 -4.45 -17.58
CA LEU A 44 13.83 -5.62 -16.78
C LEU A 44 14.45 -6.92 -17.31
N ASN A 45 14.77 -6.97 -18.60
CA ASN A 45 15.37 -8.12 -19.28
C ASN A 45 14.66 -9.44 -18.98
N LEU A 46 13.33 -9.44 -19.11
CA LEU A 46 12.50 -10.60 -18.81
C LEU A 46 12.73 -11.71 -19.83
N THR A 47 12.86 -12.95 -19.36
CA THR A 47 12.99 -14.12 -20.23
C THR A 47 11.83 -15.09 -20.03
N SER A 48 11.62 -16.00 -20.99
CA SER A 48 10.59 -17.05 -20.87
C SER A 48 10.80 -17.94 -19.64
N ALA A 49 12.03 -18.13 -19.19
CA ALA A 49 12.36 -18.90 -17.99
C ALA A 49 11.82 -18.24 -16.69
N SER A 50 11.50 -16.95 -16.73
CA SER A 50 10.91 -16.19 -15.63
C SER A 50 9.39 -16.03 -15.75
N CYS A 51 8.77 -16.67 -16.74
CA CYS A 51 7.35 -16.56 -17.04
C CYS A 51 6.66 -17.92 -16.87
N GLU A 52 5.41 -17.88 -16.46
CA GLU A 52 4.56 -19.06 -16.38
C GLU A 52 3.17 -18.73 -16.93
N GLU A 53 2.69 -19.54 -17.88
CA GLU A 53 1.32 -19.42 -18.37
C GLU A 53 0.38 -20.24 -17.49
N VAL A 54 -0.56 -19.57 -16.85
CA VAL A 54 -1.55 -20.19 -15.95
C VAL A 54 -2.95 -19.70 -16.28
N THR A 55 -3.96 -20.45 -15.84
CA THR A 55 -5.34 -19.95 -15.87
C THR A 55 -5.52 -18.76 -14.92
N MET A 56 -6.53 -17.93 -15.17
CA MET A 56 -6.82 -16.76 -14.30
C MET A 56 -7.01 -17.17 -12.83
N VAL A 57 -7.69 -18.29 -12.56
CA VAL A 57 -7.90 -18.78 -11.18
C VAL A 57 -6.59 -19.23 -10.53
N GLN A 58 -5.70 -19.91 -11.27
CA GLN A 58 -4.39 -20.30 -10.76
C GLN A 58 -3.49 -19.08 -10.49
N SER A 59 -3.60 -18.02 -11.29
CA SER A 59 -2.82 -16.79 -11.05
C SER A 59 -3.08 -16.19 -9.66
N SER A 60 -4.28 -16.39 -9.11
CA SER A 60 -4.63 -15.92 -7.76
C SER A 60 -3.88 -16.69 -6.66
N LEU A 61 -3.55 -17.96 -6.90
CA LEU A 61 -2.71 -18.76 -6.00
C LEU A 61 -1.24 -18.35 -6.14
N VAL A 62 -0.71 -18.35 -7.36
CA VAL A 62 0.70 -18.05 -7.67
C VAL A 62 1.11 -16.66 -7.19
N LEU A 63 0.26 -15.65 -7.34
CA LEU A 63 0.54 -14.27 -6.89
C LEU A 63 0.12 -14.02 -5.44
N GLY A 64 -0.67 -14.92 -4.86
CA GLY A 64 -1.25 -14.78 -3.52
C GLY A 64 -0.23 -15.04 -2.42
N GLU A 65 0.41 -16.22 -2.43
CA GLU A 65 1.38 -16.62 -1.41
C GLU A 65 2.59 -17.32 -2.02
N PRO A 66 3.81 -17.11 -1.47
CA PRO A 66 5.03 -17.73 -2.01
C PRO A 66 5.04 -19.26 -2.00
N GLN A 67 4.27 -19.90 -1.12
CA GLN A 67 4.19 -21.36 -1.05
C GLN A 67 3.28 -21.98 -2.13
N TYR A 68 2.46 -21.18 -2.80
CA TYR A 68 1.53 -21.65 -3.81
C TYR A 68 2.14 -21.51 -5.20
N THR A 69 1.96 -22.55 -5.99
CA THR A 69 2.50 -22.71 -7.34
C THR A 69 1.36 -22.96 -8.33
N SER A 70 1.65 -22.98 -9.62
CA SER A 70 0.68 -23.36 -10.66
C SER A 70 0.11 -24.78 -10.49
N SER A 71 0.87 -25.67 -9.84
CA SER A 71 0.45 -27.03 -9.50
C SER A 71 -0.43 -27.12 -8.25
N THR A 72 -0.59 -26.02 -7.52
CA THR A 72 -1.46 -25.99 -6.32
C THR A 72 -2.92 -26.13 -6.74
N PRO A 73 -3.70 -27.05 -6.14
CA PRO A 73 -5.12 -27.21 -6.45
C PRO A 73 -5.92 -25.94 -6.14
N THR A 74 -6.79 -25.51 -7.06
CA THR A 74 -7.64 -24.32 -6.89
C THR A 74 -8.56 -24.38 -5.68
N ALA A 75 -8.89 -25.59 -5.21
CA ALA A 75 -9.63 -25.81 -3.97
C ALA A 75 -8.94 -25.19 -2.74
N MET A 76 -7.62 -24.95 -2.78
CA MET A 76 -6.92 -24.23 -1.72
C MET A 76 -7.40 -22.80 -1.52
N LEU A 77 -7.99 -22.16 -2.54
CA LEU A 77 -8.62 -20.84 -2.39
C LEU A 77 -9.79 -20.86 -1.38
N ALA A 78 -10.42 -22.01 -1.16
CA ALA A 78 -11.49 -22.18 -0.18
C ALA A 78 -10.97 -22.53 1.23
N ASN A 79 -9.68 -22.85 1.38
CA ASN A 79 -9.10 -23.26 2.65
C ASN A 79 -8.81 -22.06 3.56
N ARG A 80 -9.73 -21.77 4.48
CA ARG A 80 -9.63 -20.64 5.43
C ARG A 80 -8.46 -20.74 6.41
N THR A 81 -7.89 -21.93 6.60
CA THR A 81 -6.74 -22.17 7.49
C THR A 81 -5.46 -22.51 6.72
N GLY A 82 -5.48 -22.44 5.39
CA GLY A 82 -4.35 -22.82 4.53
C GLY A 82 -3.15 -21.88 4.61
N ILE A 83 -3.35 -20.67 5.17
CA ILE A 83 -2.31 -19.67 5.41
C ILE A 83 -2.28 -19.40 6.90
N VAL A 84 -1.22 -19.86 7.57
CA VAL A 84 -0.94 -19.44 8.94
C VAL A 84 -0.52 -17.97 8.87
N ARG A 85 -1.18 -17.09 9.63
CA ARG A 85 -0.94 -15.64 9.61
C ARG A 85 -0.02 -15.20 10.76
N PRO A 86 1.32 -15.26 10.64
CA PRO A 86 2.21 -14.62 11.61
C PRO A 86 2.38 -13.12 11.29
N TRP A 87 1.35 -12.42 10.80
CA TRP A 87 1.49 -11.06 10.27
C TRP A 87 1.26 -10.00 11.34
N ASN A 88 2.07 -10.03 12.38
CA ASN A 88 2.16 -8.88 13.30
C ASN A 88 3.07 -7.85 12.62
N SER A 89 2.51 -6.70 12.26
CA SER A 89 3.23 -5.65 11.53
C SER A 89 2.60 -4.27 11.77
N LYS A 90 3.37 -3.21 11.54
CA LYS A 90 2.84 -1.85 11.38
C LYS A 90 2.95 -1.47 9.91
N GLN A 91 1.84 -1.03 9.35
CA GLN A 91 1.71 -0.66 7.94
C GLN A 91 1.31 0.80 7.78
N LYS A 92 1.78 1.42 6.68
CA LYS A 92 1.40 2.77 6.24
C LYS A 92 1.35 2.79 4.72
N SER A 93 0.58 3.70 4.14
CA SER A 93 0.51 3.86 2.68
C SER A 93 0.75 5.29 2.23
N ASP A 94 1.20 5.45 0.99
CA ASP A 94 1.29 6.73 0.29
C ASP A 94 0.94 6.50 -1.18
N TYR A 95 0.66 7.59 -1.89
CA TYR A 95 0.54 7.60 -3.35
C TYR A 95 1.63 8.48 -3.97
N VAL A 96 2.22 8.01 -5.06
CA VAL A 96 3.24 8.76 -5.81
C VAL A 96 2.63 9.23 -7.13
N ARG A 97 2.76 10.54 -7.40
CA ARG A 97 2.24 11.19 -8.61
C ARG A 97 3.33 11.67 -9.58
N THR A 98 4.56 11.77 -9.10
CA THR A 98 5.73 12.19 -9.89
C THR A 98 6.88 11.22 -9.61
N PRO A 99 7.68 10.83 -10.61
CA PRO A 99 8.77 9.89 -10.38
C PRO A 99 9.75 10.41 -9.32
N ILE A 100 10.09 9.54 -8.36
CA ILE A 100 11.09 9.85 -7.34
C ILE A 100 12.46 9.91 -8.02
N PRO A 101 13.22 11.01 -7.90
CA PRO A 101 14.51 11.14 -8.57
C PRO A 101 15.52 10.13 -8.02
N LYS A 102 16.53 9.74 -8.81
CA LYS A 102 17.59 8.80 -8.38
C LYS A 102 18.29 9.20 -7.07
N SER A 103 18.32 10.48 -6.73
CA SER A 103 18.87 11.00 -5.46
C SER A 103 17.91 10.89 -4.28
N GLY A 104 16.59 10.81 -4.52
CA GLY A 104 15.55 10.50 -3.53
C GLY A 104 15.39 8.99 -3.31
N LEU A 105 15.47 8.22 -4.41
CA LEU A 105 16.05 6.87 -4.34
C LEU A 105 17.48 6.98 -3.76
N ARG A 106 18.33 5.99 -3.49
CA ARG A 106 19.55 6.20 -2.66
C ARG A 106 19.30 6.73 -1.23
N LYS A 107 18.62 7.86 -0.97
CA LYS A 107 18.24 8.31 0.38
C LYS A 107 17.31 7.30 1.05
N ILE A 108 16.28 6.83 0.34
CA ILE A 108 15.39 5.77 0.83
C ILE A 108 16.18 4.46 1.07
N TRP A 109 17.18 4.13 0.24
CA TRP A 109 17.99 2.91 0.33
C TRP A 109 18.84 2.96 1.60
N LYS A 110 19.53 4.10 1.81
CA LYS A 110 20.28 4.39 3.04
C LYS A 110 19.37 4.27 4.26
N LYS A 111 18.13 4.79 4.17
CA LYS A 111 17.17 4.70 5.26
C LYS A 111 16.75 3.27 5.58
N MET A 112 16.51 2.44 4.56
CA MET A 112 16.24 1.00 4.72
C MET A 112 17.40 0.28 5.41
N PHE A 113 18.65 0.62 5.07
CA PHE A 113 19.82 0.02 5.70
C PHE A 113 19.96 0.33 7.21
N GLU A 114 19.29 1.36 7.72
CA GLU A 114 19.25 1.69 9.16
C GLU A 114 18.34 0.75 9.96
N ASN A 115 17.37 0.09 9.32
CA ASN A 115 16.47 -0.86 9.98
C ASN A 115 17.10 -2.27 10.06
N ASP A 116 16.47 -3.18 10.80
CA ASP A 116 16.94 -4.54 11.02
C ASP A 116 16.48 -5.57 9.97
N MET A 117 16.28 -5.12 8.72
CA MET A 117 15.81 -5.94 7.58
C MET A 117 14.38 -6.49 7.73
N THR A 118 13.60 -5.93 8.66
CA THR A 118 12.18 -6.27 8.85
C THR A 118 11.25 -5.38 8.04
N GLU A 119 11.79 -4.39 7.34
CA GLU A 119 11.04 -3.47 6.51
C GLU A 119 10.74 -4.04 5.13
N MET A 120 9.58 -3.66 4.60
CA MET A 120 9.19 -3.96 3.23
C MET A 120 8.48 -2.76 2.62
N LEU A 121 8.85 -2.40 1.40
CA LEU A 121 8.08 -1.50 0.56
C LEU A 121 7.42 -2.31 -0.55
N MET A 122 6.12 -2.12 -0.75
CA MET A 122 5.40 -2.71 -1.87
C MET A 122 4.78 -1.63 -2.74
N MET A 123 5.19 -1.58 -4.00
CA MET A 123 4.66 -0.65 -4.99
C MET A 123 3.63 -1.34 -5.86
N TYR A 124 2.44 -0.76 -5.96
CA TYR A 124 1.37 -1.22 -6.84
C TYR A 124 1.17 -0.21 -7.96
N THR A 125 1.41 -0.59 -9.22
CA THR A 125 1.30 0.31 -10.37
C THR A 125 -0.14 0.73 -10.62
N PHE A 126 -0.37 2.03 -10.83
CA PHE A 126 -1.66 2.62 -11.22
C PHE A 126 -1.65 2.96 -12.72
N GLY A 127 -2.72 3.61 -13.20
CA GLY A 127 -2.96 3.88 -14.61
C GLY A 127 -4.09 3.04 -15.18
N GLY A 128 -4.20 3.00 -16.52
CA GLY A 128 -5.19 2.20 -17.23
C GLY A 128 -6.62 2.49 -16.75
N LYS A 129 -7.35 1.44 -16.38
CA LYS A 129 -8.76 1.56 -15.98
C LYS A 129 -9.00 2.48 -14.77
N MET A 130 -7.98 2.70 -13.94
CA MET A 130 -8.08 3.60 -12.78
C MET A 130 -8.13 5.09 -13.17
N GLU A 131 -7.71 5.45 -14.38
CA GLU A 131 -7.74 6.84 -14.88
C GLU A 131 -9.08 7.20 -15.54
N GLU A 132 -9.87 6.21 -15.95
CA GLU A 132 -11.13 6.42 -16.64
C GLU A 132 -12.26 6.94 -15.72
N TYR A 133 -12.13 6.76 -14.40
CA TYR A 133 -13.15 7.16 -13.44
C TYR A 133 -12.77 8.47 -12.75
N ALA A 134 -13.74 9.37 -12.61
CA ALA A 134 -13.60 10.56 -11.78
C ALA A 134 -13.29 10.19 -10.32
N ASP A 135 -12.49 11.00 -9.63
CA ASP A 135 -12.15 10.77 -8.23
C ASP A 135 -13.33 10.92 -7.27
N THR A 136 -14.48 11.43 -7.75
CA THR A 136 -15.74 11.54 -7.01
C THR A 136 -16.78 10.45 -7.35
N ALA A 137 -16.45 9.54 -8.28
CA ALA A 137 -17.38 8.49 -8.71
C ALA A 137 -17.73 7.52 -7.58
N LEU A 138 -16.78 7.24 -6.69
CA LEU A 138 -16.90 6.37 -5.51
C LEU A 138 -16.11 6.99 -4.35
N PRO A 139 -16.32 6.55 -3.09
CA PRO A 139 -15.55 7.05 -1.95
C PRO A 139 -14.04 6.99 -2.14
N TYR A 140 -13.53 5.94 -2.81
CA TYR A 140 -12.10 5.77 -3.11
C TYR A 140 -11.65 6.76 -4.22
N PRO A 141 -10.81 7.76 -3.89
CA PRO A 141 -10.55 8.92 -4.75
C PRO A 141 -9.24 8.85 -5.55
N HIS A 142 -8.43 7.82 -5.36
CA HIS A 142 -7.07 7.78 -5.91
C HIS A 142 -7.11 7.27 -7.35
N ARG A 143 -7.30 8.19 -8.30
CA ARG A 143 -7.55 7.94 -9.74
C ARG A 143 -6.43 8.52 -10.62
N ALA A 144 -6.80 9.21 -11.70
CA ALA A 144 -5.90 9.81 -12.67
C ALA A 144 -4.72 10.57 -12.03
N GLY A 145 -3.54 10.43 -12.67
CA GLY A 145 -2.30 11.06 -12.24
C GLY A 145 -1.60 10.39 -11.04
N VAL A 146 -2.11 9.27 -10.54
CA VAL A 146 -1.36 8.40 -9.61
C VAL A 146 -0.51 7.44 -10.44
N LEU A 147 0.81 7.43 -10.19
CA LEU A 147 1.73 6.49 -10.83
C LEU A 147 1.72 5.14 -10.14
N TYR A 148 1.76 5.14 -8.81
CA TYR A 148 1.66 3.94 -7.99
C TYR A 148 1.30 4.28 -6.53
N GLN A 149 0.70 3.31 -5.85
CA GLN A 149 0.60 3.29 -4.39
C GLN A 149 1.84 2.62 -3.82
N VAL A 150 2.34 3.10 -2.68
CA VAL A 150 3.39 2.43 -1.91
C VAL A 150 2.87 2.06 -0.53
N LEU A 151 2.84 0.76 -0.23
CA LEU A 151 2.71 0.22 1.11
C LEU A 151 4.11 0.18 1.75
N LYS A 152 4.22 0.63 3.00
CA LYS A 152 5.41 0.53 3.84
C LYS A 152 5.05 -0.31 5.05
N ASP A 153 5.87 -1.29 5.35
CA ASP A 153 5.62 -2.28 6.40
C ASP A 153 6.88 -2.48 7.25
N VAL A 154 6.70 -2.71 8.54
CA VAL A 154 7.71 -3.32 9.42
C VAL A 154 7.10 -4.49 10.16
N GLY A 155 7.78 -5.64 10.12
CA GLY A 155 7.33 -6.87 10.76
C GLY A 155 7.74 -7.00 12.23
N PHE A 156 6.92 -7.73 12.99
CA PHE A 156 7.14 -8.08 14.40
C PHE A 156 7.13 -9.61 14.62
N ARG A 157 7.44 -10.39 13.59
CA ARG A 157 7.29 -11.87 13.61
C ARG A 157 8.17 -12.55 14.67
N ASP A 158 9.29 -11.91 15.00
CA ASP A 158 10.27 -12.31 16.00
C ASP A 158 10.01 -11.67 17.38
N GLN A 159 8.90 -10.97 17.56
CA GLN A 159 8.55 -10.24 18.78
C GLN A 159 7.24 -10.74 19.38
N THR A 160 7.09 -10.63 20.71
CA THR A 160 5.88 -11.07 21.43
C THR A 160 4.70 -10.12 21.28
N SER A 161 4.96 -8.83 21.00
CA SER A 161 3.94 -7.79 20.76
C SER A 161 4.53 -6.62 19.98
N ASP A 162 3.67 -5.68 19.59
CA ASP A 162 4.05 -4.37 19.01
C ASP A 162 4.58 -3.37 20.06
N THR A 163 4.59 -3.75 21.35
CA THR A 163 5.01 -2.91 22.48
C THR A 163 6.38 -3.25 23.07
N THR A 164 7.08 -4.26 22.55
CA THR A 164 8.46 -4.55 22.97
C THR A 164 9.40 -3.40 22.58
N PRO A 165 10.55 -3.22 23.26
CA PRO A 165 11.52 -2.20 22.88
C PRO A 165 11.97 -2.27 21.41
N VAL A 166 12.07 -3.48 20.86
CA VAL A 166 12.44 -3.69 19.44
C VAL A 166 11.29 -3.28 18.52
N SER A 167 10.05 -3.69 18.81
CA SER A 167 8.88 -3.30 18.02
C SER A 167 8.68 -1.78 18.01
N LEU A 168 8.81 -1.12 19.16
CA LEU A 168 8.74 0.34 19.27
C LEU A 168 9.83 1.04 18.45
N LYS A 169 11.06 0.50 18.43
CA LYS A 169 12.15 1.02 17.59
C LYS A 169 11.83 0.89 16.09
N ARG A 170 11.24 -0.23 15.65
CA ARG A 170 10.80 -0.44 14.26
C ARG A 170 9.67 0.52 13.86
N ILE A 171 8.70 0.73 14.76
CA ILE A 171 7.62 1.72 14.55
C ILE A 171 8.19 3.12 14.40
N GLU A 172 9.14 3.51 15.24
CA GLU A 172 9.80 4.82 15.16
C GLU A 172 10.63 4.96 13.88
N TRP A 173 11.33 3.90 13.48
CA TRP A 173 12.01 3.87 12.18
C TRP A 173 11.00 4.10 11.03
N LEU A 174 9.85 3.43 11.04
CA LEU A 174 8.82 3.62 10.00
C LEU A 174 8.28 5.05 9.97
N ARG A 175 8.07 5.70 11.13
CA ARG A 175 7.69 7.12 11.20
C ARG A 175 8.77 8.03 10.64
N SER A 176 10.04 7.72 10.90
CA SER A 176 11.15 8.49 10.33
C SER A 176 11.29 8.28 8.81
N LEU A 177 10.93 7.10 8.28
CA LEU A 177 10.82 6.87 6.84
C LEU A 177 9.67 7.69 6.23
N GLU A 178 8.52 7.79 6.90
CA GLU A 178 7.40 8.64 6.44
C GLU A 178 7.83 10.10 6.25
N LYS A 179 8.57 10.64 7.21
CA LYS A 179 9.11 12.00 7.13
C LYS A 179 10.10 12.16 5.96
N LEU A 180 10.95 11.15 5.73
CA LEU A 180 11.88 11.17 4.60
C LEU A 180 11.16 11.13 3.24
N LEU A 181 10.01 10.45 3.16
CA LEU A 181 9.22 10.31 1.93
C LEU A 181 8.35 11.52 1.59
N GLU A 182 8.09 12.40 2.55
CA GLU A 182 7.22 13.57 2.41
C GLU A 182 7.42 14.40 1.11
N PRO A 183 8.65 14.76 0.67
CA PRO A 183 8.82 15.54 -0.55
C PRO A 183 8.61 14.76 -1.85
N TYR A 184 8.45 13.43 -1.78
CA TYR A 184 8.40 12.54 -2.94
C TYR A 184 7.01 11.92 -3.20
N VAL A 185 6.08 12.08 -2.26
CA VAL A 185 4.73 11.52 -2.34
C VAL A 185 3.69 12.62 -2.58
N SER A 186 2.43 12.24 -2.76
CA SER A 186 1.31 13.17 -2.87
C SER A 186 1.29 14.17 -1.71
N LYS A 187 0.79 15.38 -1.97
CA LYS A 187 0.65 16.46 -1.00
C LYS A 187 -0.66 17.20 -1.25
N ASN A 188 -1.19 17.80 -0.19
CA ASN A 188 -2.43 18.60 -0.20
C ASN A 188 -3.67 17.86 -0.76
N PRO A 189 -4.10 16.76 -0.12
CA PRO A 189 -3.53 16.14 1.07
C PRO A 189 -2.45 15.10 0.72
N ARG A 190 -1.67 14.66 1.73
CA ARG A 190 -0.83 13.46 1.60
C ARG A 190 -1.74 12.23 1.63
N GLU A 191 -2.02 11.66 0.47
CA GLU A 191 -3.03 10.64 0.27
C GLU A 191 -2.67 9.31 0.98
N ALA A 192 -3.66 8.64 1.56
CA ALA A 192 -3.53 7.35 2.26
C ALA A 192 -4.68 6.41 1.89
N TYR A 193 -4.49 5.10 1.99
CA TYR A 193 -5.52 4.11 1.68
C TYR A 193 -6.21 3.58 2.94
N LEU A 194 -7.54 3.69 2.99
CA LEU A 194 -8.34 3.29 4.15
C LEU A 194 -8.12 1.83 4.56
N ASN A 195 -8.01 0.89 3.62
CA ASN A 195 -7.81 -0.52 3.99
C ASN A 195 -6.42 -0.82 4.59
N TYR A 196 -5.52 0.17 4.62
CA TYR A 196 -4.33 0.21 5.44
C TYR A 196 -4.51 1.25 6.55
N ASN A 197 -5.43 0.95 7.48
CA ASN A 197 -5.78 1.82 8.60
C ASN A 197 -4.53 2.25 9.38
N ASP A 198 -4.38 3.55 9.59
CA ASP A 198 -3.23 4.14 10.28
C ASP A 198 -3.70 5.18 11.29
N LEU A 199 -3.78 4.77 12.55
CA LEU A 199 -4.22 5.65 13.64
C LEU A 199 -3.24 6.80 13.91
N ASP A 200 -1.99 6.72 13.41
CA ASP A 200 -1.04 7.84 13.52
C ASP A 200 -1.47 9.06 12.69
N LEU A 201 -2.44 8.91 11.77
CA LEU A 201 -2.96 10.05 10.99
C LEU A 201 -3.88 10.96 11.82
N GLY A 202 -4.42 10.44 12.92
CA GLY A 202 -5.46 11.08 13.72
C GLY A 202 -6.60 10.10 14.01
N VAL A 203 -7.25 10.30 15.15
CA VAL A 203 -8.42 9.55 15.61
C VAL A 203 -9.43 10.54 16.19
N GLU A 204 -10.67 10.10 16.40
CA GLU A 204 -11.73 10.75 17.19
C GLU A 204 -11.77 12.28 17.05
N SER A 205 -12.68 12.78 16.21
CA SER A 205 -12.71 14.20 15.86
C SER A 205 -14.08 14.79 16.13
N ASP A 206 -14.13 15.83 16.96
CA ASP A 206 -15.37 16.53 17.34
C ASP A 206 -15.75 17.59 16.31
N THR A 207 -14.76 18.06 15.53
CA THR A 207 -14.95 19.09 14.50
C THR A 207 -14.51 18.60 13.11
N TYR A 208 -15.03 19.25 12.07
CA TYR A 208 -14.55 19.01 10.71
C TYR A 208 -13.06 19.31 10.56
N ALA A 209 -12.56 20.35 11.22
CA ALA A 209 -11.16 20.76 11.13
C ALA A 209 -10.23 19.63 11.59
N GLU A 210 -10.51 19.02 12.76
CA GLU A 210 -9.79 17.87 13.28
C GLU A 210 -9.94 16.65 12.35
N ALA A 211 -11.17 16.35 11.93
CA ALA A 211 -11.46 15.19 11.11
C ALA A 211 -10.80 15.27 9.72
N SER A 212 -10.67 16.48 9.18
CA SER A 212 -10.10 16.72 7.86
C SER A 212 -8.61 16.37 7.78
N VAL A 213 -7.88 16.37 8.90
CA VAL A 213 -6.45 16.03 8.96
C VAL A 213 -6.18 14.61 8.48
N TRP A 214 -7.06 13.66 8.83
CA TRP A 214 -6.95 12.25 8.41
C TRP A 214 -7.99 11.88 7.33
N GLY A 215 -9.22 12.39 7.43
CA GLY A 215 -10.30 12.04 6.51
C GLY A 215 -10.06 12.50 5.07
N GLU A 216 -9.51 13.71 4.88
CA GLU A 216 -9.17 14.16 3.52
C GLU A 216 -8.02 13.33 2.93
N ARG A 217 -7.16 12.70 3.75
CA ARG A 217 -6.10 11.80 3.26
C ARG A 217 -6.67 10.52 2.65
N TYR A 218 -7.72 9.96 3.26
CA TYR A 218 -8.37 8.73 2.79
C TYR A 218 -9.34 8.94 1.64
N TRP A 219 -10.12 10.02 1.66
CA TRP A 219 -11.24 10.20 0.72
C TRP A 219 -11.12 11.43 -0.17
N LYS A 220 -10.13 12.30 0.05
CA LYS A 220 -10.10 13.69 -0.45
C LYS A 220 -11.32 14.49 0.00
N ARG A 221 -11.16 15.82 0.01
CA ARG A 221 -12.16 16.77 0.52
C ARG A 221 -13.58 16.54 0.00
N ALA A 222 -13.73 16.40 -1.31
CA ALA A 222 -15.05 16.30 -1.95
C ALA A 222 -15.84 15.06 -1.48
N ASN A 223 -15.21 13.88 -1.50
CA ASN A 223 -15.88 12.67 -1.02
C ASN A 223 -16.00 12.67 0.50
N PHE A 224 -15.03 13.19 1.24
CA PHE A 224 -15.12 13.22 2.70
C PHE A 224 -16.32 14.04 3.19
N LYS A 225 -16.52 15.25 2.65
CA LYS A 225 -17.73 16.05 2.93
C LYS A 225 -19.02 15.34 2.53
N ARG A 226 -19.03 14.64 1.38
CA ARG A 226 -20.18 13.84 0.93
C ARG A 226 -20.48 12.68 1.89
N LEU A 227 -19.45 11.98 2.36
CA LEU A 227 -19.55 10.86 3.29
C LEU A 227 -20.11 11.28 4.64
N ILE A 228 -19.64 12.40 5.21
CA ILE A 228 -20.17 12.96 6.46
C ILE A 228 -21.68 13.23 6.34
N ARG A 229 -22.11 13.86 5.24
CA ARG A 229 -23.54 14.13 4.97
C ARG A 229 -24.37 12.84 4.87
N ILE A 230 -23.82 11.79 4.28
CA ILE A 230 -24.50 10.49 4.19
C ILE A 230 -24.60 9.86 5.58
N LYS A 231 -23.48 9.79 6.31
CA LYS A 231 -23.41 9.24 7.66
C LYS A 231 -24.43 9.89 8.60
N ALA A 232 -24.52 11.22 8.60
CA ALA A 232 -25.48 11.97 9.42
C ALA A 232 -26.95 11.63 9.13
N ARG A 233 -27.26 11.18 7.90
CA ARG A 233 -28.63 10.78 7.52
C ARG A 233 -28.95 9.33 7.85
N VAL A 234 -27.98 8.44 7.67
CA VAL A 234 -28.20 6.98 7.77
C VAL A 234 -27.94 6.42 9.16
N ASP A 235 -27.17 7.14 9.98
CA ASP A 235 -26.82 6.74 11.35
C ASP A 235 -26.68 7.98 12.24
N PRO A 236 -27.75 8.77 12.47
CA PRO A 236 -27.68 10.07 13.16
C PRO A 236 -27.15 9.99 14.59
N ASP A 237 -27.33 8.86 15.27
CA ASP A 237 -26.86 8.64 16.66
C ASP A 237 -25.39 8.19 16.72
N ASN A 238 -24.72 8.09 15.56
CA ASN A 238 -23.36 7.60 15.41
C ASN A 238 -23.14 6.24 16.11
N PHE A 239 -24.08 5.31 15.91
CA PHE A 239 -24.03 3.98 16.50
C PHE A 239 -22.86 3.17 15.93
N PHE A 240 -22.67 3.20 14.60
CA PHE A 240 -21.58 2.49 13.93
C PHE A 240 -20.30 3.33 13.94
N ARG A 241 -19.51 3.21 15.01
CA ARG A 241 -18.28 4.01 15.19
C ARG A 241 -17.06 3.19 15.60
N HIS A 242 -15.89 3.72 15.22
CA HIS A 242 -14.55 3.28 15.63
C HIS A 242 -13.61 4.50 15.58
N PRO A 243 -12.35 4.41 16.04
CA PRO A 243 -11.46 5.57 16.20
C PRO A 243 -11.23 6.44 14.94
N GLN A 244 -11.49 5.94 13.73
CA GLN A 244 -11.40 6.68 12.46
C GLN A 244 -12.70 6.56 11.63
N SER A 245 -13.83 6.38 12.29
CA SER A 245 -15.13 6.37 11.60
C SER A 245 -15.48 7.75 11.07
N ILE A 246 -16.22 7.81 9.95
CA ILE A 246 -16.74 9.07 9.41
C ILE A 246 -17.57 9.75 10.52
N PRO A 247 -17.21 10.98 10.93
CA PRO A 247 -17.85 11.62 12.07
C PRO A 247 -19.24 12.17 11.72
N ILE A 248 -19.98 12.51 12.76
CA ILE A 248 -21.22 13.28 12.69
C ILE A 248 -21.01 14.52 13.53
N PHE A 249 -21.40 15.66 12.98
CA PHE A 249 -21.29 16.94 13.67
C PHE A 249 -22.68 17.43 14.04
N SER A 250 -22.80 18.07 15.19
CA SER A 250 -24.06 18.68 15.65
C SER A 250 -24.50 19.85 14.77
N THR A 251 -23.58 20.45 13.99
CA THR A 251 -23.80 21.55 13.05
C THR A 251 -23.87 21.03 11.61
N SER A 252 -24.74 21.64 10.79
CA SER A 252 -24.94 21.23 9.39
C SER A 252 -23.69 21.43 8.54
N VAL A 253 -23.37 20.46 7.67
CA VAL A 253 -22.27 20.54 6.68
C VAL A 253 -22.55 21.55 5.55
N SER A 254 -23.74 22.16 5.50
CA SER A 254 -23.99 23.34 4.66
C SER A 254 -23.28 24.58 5.19
N ASP A 255 -22.97 24.59 6.49
CA ASP A 255 -22.49 25.74 7.23
C ASP A 255 -20.97 25.63 7.53
N MET A 256 -20.29 24.62 6.95
CA MET A 256 -18.87 24.26 7.07
C MET A 256 -18.15 24.09 5.72
#